data_AF-A0A3S3TZE5-F1
#
_entry.id   AF-A0A3S3TZE5-F1
#
_cell.length_a   1.000
_cell.length_b   1.000
_cell.length_c   1.000
_cell.angle_alpha   90.00
_cell.angle_beta   90.00
_cell.angle_gamma   90.00
#
_symmetry.space_group_name_H-M   'P 1'
#
loop_
_entity.id
_entity.type
_entity.pdbx_description
1 polymer ?
#
loop_
_entity_poly.entity_id
_entity_poly.type
_entity_poly.pdbx_seq_one_letter_code
_entity_poly.pdbx_strand_id
1 'polypeptide(L)' 'RTVRHEWLDLYIFDSIQEVQDIATNWLWTYNHDRPNMGIGGMTPAQKLKTGCLNSTPEPR' A
#
# COMPACT_ATOMS: atom_id res chain seq x y z
N ARG A 1 -2.53 -3.87 -12.63
CA ARG A 1 -1.14 -4.28 -12.27
C ARG A 1 -1.21 -4.90 -10.89
N THR A 2 -0.64 -6.10 -10.69
CA THR A 2 -0.76 -6.91 -9.46
C THR A 2 0.63 -7.23 -8.92
N VAL A 3 0.73 -7.54 -7.61
CA VAL A 3 2.00 -7.93 -6.95
C VAL A 3 2.74 -9.01 -7.72
N ARG A 4 2.02 -10.01 -8.26
CA ARG A 4 2.62 -11.10 -9.05
C ARG A 4 3.45 -10.57 -10.22
N HIS A 5 2.84 -9.75 -11.08
CA HIS A 5 3.49 -9.27 -12.30
C HIS A 5 4.45 -8.09 -12.09
N GLU A 6 4.30 -7.31 -11.01
CA GLU A 6 5.22 -6.20 -10.71
C GLU A 6 6.47 -6.68 -9.96
N TRP A 7 6.50 -7.95 -9.51
CA TRP A 7 7.34 -8.31 -8.38
C TRP A 7 7.79 -9.76 -8.35
N LEU A 8 6.88 -10.73 -8.25
CA LEU A 8 7.28 -12.14 -8.14
C LEU A 8 7.84 -12.72 -9.44
N ASP A 9 7.40 -12.19 -10.59
CA ASP A 9 7.86 -12.66 -11.90
C ASP A 9 9.21 -12.03 -12.33
N LEU A 10 9.75 -11.07 -11.56
CA LEU A 10 10.93 -10.28 -11.95
C LEU A 10 12.19 -10.56 -11.11
N TYR A 11 12.06 -11.28 -10.00
CA TYR A 11 13.15 -11.49 -9.05
C TYR A 11 13.33 -12.98 -8.72
N ILE A 12 14.59 -13.45 -8.80
CA ILE A 12 15.03 -14.67 -8.11
C ILE A 12 15.65 -14.17 -6.81
N PHE A 13 15.12 -14.63 -5.68
CA PHE A 13 15.59 -14.19 -4.37
C PHE A 13 16.58 -15.21 -3.80
N ASP A 14 17.67 -14.72 -3.22
CA ASP A 14 18.74 -15.54 -2.66
C ASP A 14 18.49 -15.87 -1.18
N SER A 15 17.60 -15.13 -0.50
CA SER A 15 17.25 -15.38 0.89
C SER A 15 15.84 -14.90 1.28
N ILE A 16 15.30 -15.45 2.38
CA ILE A 16 14.03 -14.99 2.96
C ILE A 16 14.14 -13.52 3.43
N GLN A 17 15.30 -13.12 3.95
CA GLN A 17 15.52 -11.74 4.41
C GLN A 17 15.38 -10.75 3.24
N GLU A 18 15.98 -11.06 2.10
CA GLU A 18 15.86 -10.24 0.89
C GLU A 18 14.40 -10.08 0.44
N VAL A 19 13.63 -11.18 0.41
CA VAL A 19 12.20 -11.13 0.08
C VAL A 19 11.45 -10.18 1.03
N GLN A 20 11.72 -10.27 2.34
CA GLN A 20 11.06 -9.46 3.36
C GLN A 20 11.38 -7.98 3.23
N ASP A 21 12.64 -7.64 2.97
CA ASP A 21 13.10 -6.24 2.85
C ASP A 21 12.48 -5.57 1.63
N ILE A 22 12.53 -6.25 0.48
CA ILE A 22 11.92 -5.72 -0.73
C ILE A 22 10.40 -5.61 -0.47
N ALA A 23 9.76 -6.59 0.18
CA ALA A 23 8.29 -6.64 0.32
C ALA A 23 7.79 -5.51 1.21
N THR A 24 8.57 -5.19 2.24
CA THR A 24 8.34 -4.05 3.12
C THR A 24 8.37 -2.74 2.33
N ASN A 25 9.38 -2.56 1.47
CA ASN A 25 9.49 -1.37 0.62
C ASN A 25 8.33 -1.26 -0.39
N TRP A 26 8.01 -2.37 -1.05
CA TRP A 26 6.91 -2.41 -2.02
C TRP A 26 5.57 -2.08 -1.37
N LEU A 27 5.29 -2.68 -0.21
CA LEU A 27 4.06 -2.44 0.54
C LEU A 27 3.96 -0.97 0.97
N TRP A 28 5.07 -0.38 1.40
CA TRP A 28 5.11 1.05 1.74
C TRP A 28 4.76 1.91 0.52
N THR A 29 5.43 1.68 -0.62
CA THR A 29 5.21 2.43 -1.87
C THR A 29 3.76 2.31 -2.35
N TYR A 30 3.21 1.09 -2.34
CA TYR A 30 1.82 0.86 -2.74
C TYR A 30 0.83 1.62 -1.84
N ASN A 31 1.06 1.63 -0.52
CA ASN A 31 0.14 2.26 0.42
C ASN A 31 0.22 3.79 0.43
N HIS A 32 1.39 4.36 0.13
CA HIS A 32 1.64 5.80 0.30
C HIS A 32 1.65 6.59 -1.02
N ASP A 33 2.19 6.01 -2.09
CA ASP A 33 2.45 6.75 -3.33
C ASP A 33 1.51 6.37 -4.47
N ARG A 34 0.93 5.16 -4.43
CA ARG A 34 0.12 4.68 -5.55
C ARG A 34 -1.35 5.08 -5.41
N PRO A 35 -1.89 5.93 -6.32
CA PRO A 35 -3.32 6.19 -6.37
C PRO A 35 -4.09 4.95 -6.85
N ASN A 36 -5.18 4.63 -6.16
CA ASN A 36 -6.06 3.51 -6.50
C ASN A 36 -7.43 4.03 -6.94
N MET A 37 -7.75 3.84 -8.22
CA MET A 37 -9.00 4.30 -8.81
C MET A 37 -10.24 3.67 -8.17
N GLY A 38 -10.15 2.45 -7.63
CA GLY A 38 -11.25 1.79 -6.90
C GLY A 38 -11.63 2.48 -5.58
N ILE A 39 -10.75 3.33 -5.04
CA ILE A 39 -11.03 4.15 -3.85
C ILE A 39 -11.05 5.65 -4.17
N GLY A 40 -11.41 6.00 -5.41
CA GLY A 40 -11.56 7.39 -5.85
C GLY A 40 -10.23 8.07 -6.21
N GLY A 41 -9.21 7.29 -6.59
CA GLY A 41 -7.90 7.82 -6.97
C GLY A 41 -7.01 8.23 -5.79
N MET A 42 -7.47 7.98 -4.56
CA MET A 42 -6.65 8.17 -3.36
C MET A 42 -5.68 7.01 -3.17
N THR A 43 -4.61 7.26 -2.41
CA THR A 43 -3.77 6.18 -1.90
C THR A 43 -4.47 5.48 -0.73
N PRO A 44 -4.17 4.19 -0.46
CA PRO A 44 -4.77 3.48 0.67
C PRO A 44 -4.61 4.21 2.01
N ALA A 45 -3.44 4.79 2.28
CA ALA A 45 -3.19 5.55 3.51
C ALA A 45 -4.07 6.82 3.60
N GLN A 46 -4.32 7.51 2.49
CA GLN A 46 -5.23 8.66 2.46
C GLN A 46 -6.67 8.23 2.79
N LYS A 47 -7.15 7.13 2.18
CA LYS A 47 -8.49 6.61 2.44
C LYS A 47 -8.70 6.22 3.91
N LEU A 48 -7.69 5.61 4.54
CA LEU A 48 -7.72 5.29 5.98
C LEU A 48 -7.84 6.56 6.84
N LYS A 49 -7.06 7.61 6.52
CA LYS A 49 -7.13 8.90 7.22
C LYS A 49 -8.51 9.55 7.05
N THR A 50 -9.07 9.57 5.85
CA THR A 50 -10.41 10.14 5.60
C THR A 50 -11.50 9.36 6.34
N GLY A 51 -11.43 8.02 6.38
CA GLY A 51 -12.35 7.21 7.17
C GLY A 51 -12.28 7.51 8.68
N CYS A 52 -11.08 7.79 9.19
CA CYS A 52 -10.87 8.19 10.57
C CYS A 52 -11.45 9.59 10.87
N LEU A 53 -11.26 10.56 9.98
CA LEU A 53 -11.82 11.92 10.14
C LEU A 53 -13.36 11.92 10.13
N ASN A 54 -13.99 11.12 9.27
CA ASN A 54 -15.45 11.00 9.19
C ASN A 54 -16.08 10.26 10.40
N SER A 55 -15.25 9.68 11.27
CA SER A 55 -15.66 8.96 12.48
C SER A 55 -15.40 9.76 13.76
N THR A 56 -14.92 11.00 13.65
CA THR A 56 -14.71 11.87 14.82
C THR A 56 -16.08 12.34 15.33
N PRO A 57 -16.52 11.97 16.55
CA PRO A 57 -17.73 12.54 17.10
C PRO A 57 -17.48 14.03 17.36
N GLU A 58 -18.40 14.91 16.93
CA GLU A 58 -18.29 16.33 17.21
C GLU A 58 -18.11 16.59 18.72
N PRO A 59 -17.23 17.51 19.12
CA PRO A 59 -17.16 17.93 20.51
C PRO A 59 -18.47 18.66 20.85
N ARG A 60 -19.21 18.16 21.85
CA ARG A 60 -20.35 18.88 22.46
C ARG A 60 -19.91 20.18 23.10
#